data_AF-A0A3D4AD05-F1
#
_entry.id   AF-A0A3D4AD05-F1
#
_cell.length_a   1.000
_cell.length_b   1.000
_cell.length_c   1.000
_cell.angle_alpha   90.00
_cell.angle_beta   90.00
_cell.angle_gamma   90.00
#
_symmetry.space_group_name_H-M   'P 1'
#
loop_
_entity.id
_entity.type
_entity.pdbx_description
1 polymer ?
#
loop_
_entity_poly.entity_id
_entity_poly.type
_entity_poly.pdbx_seq_one_letter_code
_entity_poly.pdbx_strand_id
1 'polypeptide(L)'
;MAKRSGTQTITSTNDQQKSVPVVTVESFYNLHAEKLHMKLEGPRVGFHRKIREPTINRPGLALSGFFSYFAEKRVQVLGAAEHTYLKSLA
;
A
#
# COMPACT_ATOMS: atom_id res chain seq x y z
N MET A 1 11.74 36.42 -52.11
CA MET A 1 10.64 35.61 -51.54
C MET A 1 11.26 34.38 -50.88
N ALA A 2 11.33 34.37 -49.53
CA ALA A 2 10.57 33.48 -48.62
C ALA A 2 11.30 32.13 -48.38
N LYS A 3 11.49 31.56 -47.18
CA LYS A 3 11.13 31.88 -45.78
C LYS A 3 12.00 30.96 -44.90
N ARG A 4 12.46 31.41 -43.72
CA ARG A 4 13.03 30.55 -42.65
C ARG A 4 11.95 29.56 -42.15
N SER A 5 12.34 28.35 -41.77
CA SER A 5 11.90 27.72 -40.50
C SER A 5 12.61 26.37 -40.32
N GLY A 6 13.47 26.28 -39.32
CA GLY A 6 13.98 25.00 -38.83
C GLY A 6 12.88 24.27 -38.09
N THR A 7 12.67 23.00 -38.41
CA THR A 7 11.84 22.11 -37.60
C THR A 7 12.69 21.62 -36.43
N GLN A 8 12.69 22.39 -35.35
CA GLN A 8 13.09 21.88 -34.04
C GLN A 8 11.95 20.97 -33.58
N THR A 9 12.18 19.66 -33.61
CA THR A 9 11.32 18.71 -32.92
C THR A 9 11.48 18.98 -31.44
N ILE A 10 10.47 19.58 -30.81
CA ILE A 10 10.38 19.69 -29.35
C ILE A 10 10.16 18.26 -28.85
N THR A 11 11.24 17.55 -28.53
CA THR A 11 11.15 16.41 -27.63
C THR A 11 10.85 16.99 -26.26
N SER A 12 9.57 16.93 -25.86
CA SER A 12 9.12 17.19 -24.50
C SER A 12 9.81 16.20 -23.55
N THR A 13 11.03 16.53 -23.14
CA THR A 13 11.78 15.85 -22.08
C THR A 13 11.22 16.31 -20.75
N ASN A 14 10.00 15.89 -20.43
CA ASN A 14 9.46 16.05 -19.08
C ASN A 14 9.67 14.75 -18.29
N ASP A 15 10.93 14.33 -18.18
CA ASP A 15 11.38 13.21 -17.35
C ASP A 15 11.67 13.68 -15.92
N GLN A 16 10.67 14.28 -15.29
CA GLN A 16 10.62 14.38 -13.82
C GLN A 16 9.52 13.44 -13.32
N GLN A 17 9.60 12.18 -13.75
CA GLN A 17 8.89 11.08 -13.10
C GLN A 17 9.48 10.96 -11.69
N LYS A 18 8.97 11.73 -10.71
CA LYS A 18 9.30 11.53 -9.30
C LYS A 18 8.98 10.07 -8.97
N SER A 19 10.00 9.23 -8.89
CA SER A 19 9.83 7.84 -8.49
C SER A 19 9.32 7.86 -7.06
N VAL A 20 8.04 7.57 -6.85
CA VAL A 20 7.50 7.40 -5.50
C VAL A 20 8.30 6.27 -4.86
N PRO A 21 8.98 6.51 -3.72
CA PRO A 21 9.79 5.48 -3.09
C PRO A 21 8.89 4.28 -2.74
N VAL A 22 9.32 3.10 -3.17
CA VAL A 22 8.61 1.85 -2.89
C VAL A 22 8.79 1.53 -1.41
N VAL A 23 7.70 1.56 -0.65
CA VAL A 23 7.70 1.16 0.76
C VAL A 23 7.50 -0.35 0.86
N THR A 24 8.41 -1.04 1.54
CA THR A 24 8.26 -2.46 1.89
C THR A 24 7.70 -2.61 3.31
N VAL A 25 7.20 -3.80 3.63
CA VAL A 25 6.80 -4.15 5.00
C VAL A 25 7.99 -3.97 5.96
N GLU A 26 9.19 -4.33 5.53
CA GLU A 26 10.43 -4.14 6.29
C GLU A 26 10.72 -2.67 6.59
N SER A 27 10.72 -1.81 5.58
CA SER A 27 11.00 -0.38 5.79
C SER A 27 9.92 0.26 6.67
N PHE A 28 8.65 -0.12 6.48
CA PHE A 28 7.54 0.38 7.30
C PHE A 28 7.69 -0.06 8.76
N TYR A 29 7.93 -1.35 9.00
CA TYR A 29 8.09 -1.88 10.35
C TYR A 29 9.28 -1.23 11.05
N ASN A 30 10.46 -1.21 10.43
CA ASN A 30 11.67 -0.66 11.06
C ASN A 30 11.54 0.84 11.38
N LEU A 31 10.83 1.60 10.54
CA LEU A 31 10.67 3.05 10.73
C LEU A 31 9.58 3.42 11.75
N HIS A 32 8.55 2.58 11.91
CA HIS A 32 7.35 2.96 12.65
C HIS A 32 6.95 2.02 13.80
N ALA A 33 7.58 0.85 13.93
CA ALA A 33 7.17 -0.14 14.93
C ALA A 33 7.20 0.40 16.36
N GLU A 34 8.22 1.18 16.73
CA GLU A 34 8.32 1.77 18.07
C GLU A 34 7.15 2.73 18.34
N LYS A 35 6.93 3.70 17.44
CA LYS A 35 5.87 4.71 17.57
C LYS A 35 4.46 4.12 17.54
N LEU A 36 4.27 3.05 16.79
CA LEU A 36 2.99 2.34 16.66
C LEU A 36 2.86 1.19 17.66
N HIS A 37 3.85 0.97 18.53
CA HIS A 37 3.93 -0.16 19.45
C HIS A 37 3.67 -1.51 18.77
N MET A 38 4.19 -1.68 17.55
CA MET A 38 4.07 -2.91 16.78
C MET A 38 5.01 -3.97 17.33
N LYS A 39 4.49 -5.20 17.40
CA LYS A 39 5.26 -6.40 17.68
C LYS A 39 5.03 -7.39 16.56
N LEU A 40 6.12 -7.99 16.07
CA LEU A 40 6.02 -9.12 15.16
C LEU A 40 5.51 -10.34 15.94
N GLU A 41 4.35 -10.85 15.54
CA GLU A 41 3.84 -12.13 16.01
C GLU A 41 4.24 -13.25 15.04
N GLY A 42 4.95 -14.26 15.54
CA GLY A 42 5.46 -15.38 14.73
C GLY A 42 6.79 -15.11 14.00
N PRO A 43 7.15 -15.96 13.02
CA PRO A 43 8.42 -15.83 12.28
C PRO A 43 8.41 -14.65 11.31
N ARG A 44 9.59 -14.12 11.00
CA ARG A 44 9.79 -12.98 10.09
C ARG A 44 9.59 -13.38 8.63
N VAL A 45 8.35 -13.41 8.17
CA VAL A 45 7.98 -13.81 6.80
C VAL A 45 7.41 -12.65 6.00
N GLY A 46 7.82 -12.52 4.74
CA GLY A 46 7.19 -11.57 3.80
C GLY A 46 7.58 -10.10 3.99
N PHE A 47 8.63 -9.80 4.75
CA PHE A 47 9.14 -8.44 4.98
C PHE A 47 9.61 -7.74 3.70
N HIS A 48 10.04 -8.51 2.68
CA HIS A 48 10.38 -8.02 1.34
C HIS A 48 9.16 -7.56 0.51
N ARG A 49 7.93 -7.84 0.95
CA ARG A 49 6.71 -7.49 0.21
C ARG A 49 6.56 -5.97 0.16
N LYS A 50 6.15 -5.47 -1.00
CA LYS A 50 5.85 -4.06 -1.24
C LYS A 50 4.44 -3.73 -0.72
N ILE A 51 4.30 -2.61 0.00
CA ILE A 51 2.99 -2.05 0.33
C ILE A 51 2.46 -1.38 -0.95
N ARG A 52 1.49 -2.04 -1.60
CA ARG A 52 0.97 -1.62 -2.91
C ARG A 52 0.00 -0.45 -2.80
N GLU A 53 -0.85 -0.48 -1.79
CA GLU A 53 -1.75 0.62 -1.45
C GLU A 53 -1.44 1.07 -0.02
N PRO A 54 -0.91 2.30 0.18
CA PRO A 54 -0.52 2.81 1.50
C PRO A 54 -1.75 3.29 2.30
N THR A 55 -2.80 2.47 2.31
CA THR A 55 -4.04 2.70 3.05
C THR A 55 -4.44 1.41 3.75
N ILE A 56 -5.32 1.52 4.74
CA ILE A 56 -5.78 0.37 5.50
C ILE A 56 -7.07 -0.21 4.89
N ASN A 57 -7.27 -1.50 5.08
CA ASN A 57 -8.55 -2.18 4.90
C ASN A 57 -8.98 -2.79 6.25
N ARG A 58 -10.25 -2.61 6.59
CA ARG A 58 -10.89 -3.21 7.77
C ARG A 58 -11.85 -4.30 7.28
N PRO A 59 -11.47 -5.58 7.34
CA PRO A 59 -12.11 -6.63 6.55
C PRO A 59 -13.41 -7.18 7.17
N GLY A 60 -14.23 -6.36 7.83
CA GLY A 60 -15.45 -6.82 8.52
C GLY A 60 -16.42 -7.62 7.63
N LEU A 61 -16.76 -7.10 6.44
CA LEU A 61 -17.62 -7.83 5.49
C LEU A 61 -16.96 -9.09 4.94
N ALA A 62 -15.64 -9.09 4.77
CA ALA A 62 -14.91 -10.28 4.32
C ALA A 62 -14.95 -11.39 5.37
N LEU A 63 -14.95 -11.04 6.67
CA LEU A 63 -15.11 -12.02 7.76
C LEU A 63 -16.48 -12.70 7.75
N SER A 64 -17.52 -12.06 7.20
CA SER A 64 -18.84 -12.68 7.01
C SER A 64 -19.01 -13.39 5.65
N GLY A 65 -17.93 -13.56 4.89
CA GLY A 65 -17.93 -14.24 3.59
C GLY A 65 -18.26 -13.37 2.37
N PHE A 66 -18.33 -12.04 2.51
CA PHE A 66 -18.63 -11.13 1.41
C PHE A 66 -17.36 -10.42 0.88
N PHE A 67 -16.86 -10.86 -0.28
CA PHE A 67 -15.58 -10.41 -0.84
C PHE A 67 -15.66 -9.41 -2.01
N SER A 68 -16.86 -9.04 -2.47
CA SER A 68 -17.02 -8.20 -3.68
C SER A 68 -16.34 -6.83 -3.63
N TYR A 69 -16.04 -6.33 -2.44
CA TYR A 69 -15.29 -5.08 -2.21
C TYR A 69 -14.05 -5.27 -1.34
N PHE A 70 -13.53 -6.50 -1.25
CA PHE A 70 -12.33 -6.77 -0.47
C PHE A 70 -11.11 -6.13 -1.13
N ALA A 71 -10.42 -5.24 -0.41
CA ALA A 71 -9.25 -4.55 -0.90
C ALA A 71 -7.96 -5.29 -0.50
N GLU A 72 -7.58 -6.35 -1.22
CA GLU A 72 -6.48 -7.25 -0.82
C GLU A 72 -5.10 -6.60 -0.88
N LYS A 73 -4.96 -5.51 -1.64
CA LYS A 73 -3.68 -4.79 -1.84
C LYS A 73 -3.33 -3.82 -0.71
N ARG A 74 -4.29 -3.55 0.18
CA ARG A 74 -4.15 -2.65 1.34
C ARG A 74 -3.58 -3.38 2.54
N VAL A 75 -3.08 -2.61 3.50
CA VAL A 75 -2.70 -3.16 4.81
C VAL A 75 -3.97 -3.57 5.56
N GLN A 76 -4.09 -4.84 5.91
CA GLN A 76 -5.26 -5.35 6.62
C GLN A 76 -5.13 -5.04 8.12
N VAL A 77 -6.17 -4.44 8.71
CA VAL A 77 -6.20 -4.10 10.13
C VAL A 77 -7.41 -4.76 10.78
N LEU A 78 -7.17 -5.57 11.80
CA LEU A 78 -8.22 -6.16 12.65
C LEU A 78 -8.32 -5.34 13.93
N GLY A 79 -9.41 -4.59 14.07
CA GLY A 79 -9.69 -3.76 15.25
C GLY A 79 -10.71 -4.40 16.17
N ALA A 80 -11.34 -3.57 17.02
CA ALA A 80 -12.32 -4.04 17.99
C ALA A 80 -13.55 -4.70 17.36
N ALA A 81 -14.02 -4.19 16.21
CA ALA A 81 -15.18 -4.72 15.51
C ALA A 81 -14.90 -6.13 14.97
N GLU A 82 -13.81 -6.30 14.22
CA GLU A 82 -13.39 -7.60 13.69
C GLU A 82 -13.13 -8.60 14.82
N HIS A 83 -12.45 -8.17 15.90
CA HIS A 83 -12.16 -9.02 17.06
C HIS A 83 -13.42 -9.47 17.79
N THR A 84 -14.38 -8.56 18.01
CA THR A 84 -15.64 -8.88 18.68
C THR A 84 -16.48 -9.83 17.84
N TYR A 85 -16.54 -9.62 16.53
CA TYR A 85 -17.20 -10.55 15.62
C TYR A 85 -16.57 -11.94 15.68
N LEU A 86 -15.24 -12.06 15.57
CA LEU A 86 -14.54 -13.34 15.66
C LEU A 86 -14.79 -14.06 17.00
N LYS A 87 -14.80 -13.32 18.11
CA LYS A 87 -15.15 -13.87 19.43
C LYS A 87 -16.59 -14.39 19.53
N SER A 88 -17.52 -13.80 18.79
CA SER A 88 -18.92 -14.24 18.79
C SER A 88 -19.16 -15.56 18.05
N LEU A 89 -18.19 -16.00 17.23
CA LEU A 89 -18.26 -17.25 16.48
C LEU A 89 -17.69 -18.46 17.26
N ALA A 90 -17.07 -18.22 18.42
CA ALA A 90 -16.41 -19.21 19.26
C ALA A 90 -17.32 -19.76 20.35
#